data_AF-A0A3D3E6L6-F1
#
_entry.id   AF-A0A3D3E6L6-F1
#
_cell.length_a   1.000
_cell.length_b   1.000
_cell.length_c   1.000
_cell.angle_alpha   90.00
_cell.angle_beta   90.00
_cell.angle_gamma   90.00
#
_symmetry.space_group_name_H-M   'P 1'
#
loop_
_entity.id
_entity.type
_entity.pdbx_description
1 polymer ?
#
loop_
_entity_poly.entity_id
_entity_poly.type
_entity_poly.pdbx_seq_one_letter_code
_entity_poly.pdbx_strand_id
1 'polypeptide(L)'
;MQTPAPDLSQLKDIHLPSPVTDLPIAFGWWLLLTVFILLTIAGIIYGLKRHEKNKTKKAALLLLSQQYEQLKKHKDTQLFLQQSNEVLKRYCLDKYPEAASLSGDAWTSFLNRQSKKTYFEADVEKAISQGLYQPQCEYDTQTLFSACVSWIKNNKESSND
;
A
#
# COMPACT_ATOMS: atom_id res chain seq x y z
N MET A 1 -89.77 -1.11 42.49
CA MET A 1 -89.04 -1.02 41.20
C MET A 1 -87.62 -1.50 41.48
N GLN A 2 -87.33 -2.75 41.11
CA GLN A 2 -86.01 -3.38 41.26
C GLN A 2 -85.21 -3.15 39.98
N THR A 3 -84.02 -2.58 40.09
CA THR A 3 -82.96 -2.78 39.10
C THR A 3 -81.97 -3.77 39.72
N PRO A 4 -81.86 -5.01 39.21
CA PRO A 4 -80.85 -5.94 39.70
C PRO A 4 -79.47 -5.36 39.41
N ALA A 5 -78.60 -5.35 40.43
CA ALA A 5 -77.22 -4.93 40.28
C ALA A 5 -76.55 -5.80 39.20
N PRO A 6 -75.74 -5.22 38.31
CA PRO A 6 -75.04 -5.98 37.29
C PRO A 6 -74.11 -7.00 37.97
N ASP A 7 -74.31 -8.28 37.63
CA ASP A 7 -73.51 -9.39 38.13
C ASP A 7 -72.09 -9.31 37.53
N LEU A 8 -71.14 -8.87 38.34
CA LEU A 8 -69.73 -8.72 37.97
C LEU A 8 -68.98 -10.07 37.89
N SER A 9 -69.65 -11.19 38.21
CA SER A 9 -69.09 -12.55 38.18
C SER A 9 -68.75 -13.05 36.78
N GLN A 10 -69.16 -12.33 35.73
CA GLN A 10 -68.85 -12.65 34.32
C GLN A 10 -67.69 -11.83 33.76
N LEU A 11 -66.96 -11.08 34.59
CA LEU A 11 -65.72 -10.44 34.16
C LEU A 11 -64.65 -11.51 34.00
N LYS A 12 -64.66 -12.14 32.82
CA LYS A 12 -63.70 -13.14 32.40
C LYS A 12 -62.31 -12.52 32.53
N ASP A 13 -61.48 -13.15 33.36
CA ASP A 13 -60.05 -12.81 33.54
C ASP A 13 -59.45 -12.49 32.18
N ILE A 14 -59.05 -11.24 31.99
CA ILE A 14 -58.21 -10.87 30.85
C ILE A 14 -56.87 -11.49 31.15
N HIS A 15 -56.63 -12.69 30.61
CA HIS A 15 -55.28 -13.23 30.52
C HIS A 15 -54.46 -12.24 29.70
N LEU A 16 -53.66 -11.41 30.37
CA LEU A 16 -52.58 -10.72 29.70
C LEU A 16 -51.65 -11.80 29.13
N PRO A 17 -51.36 -11.82 27.81
CA PRO A 17 -50.32 -12.70 27.32
C PRO A 17 -49.05 -12.34 28.09
N SER A 18 -48.38 -13.38 28.61
CA SER A 18 -47.07 -13.23 29.23
C SER A 18 -46.22 -12.30 28.36
N PRO A 19 -45.47 -11.33 28.94
CA PRO A 19 -44.61 -10.47 28.15
C PRO A 19 -43.78 -11.38 27.26
N VAL A 20 -43.74 -11.08 25.96
CA VAL A 20 -42.96 -11.84 24.99
C VAL A 20 -41.50 -11.49 25.28
N THR A 21 -40.94 -12.06 26.35
CA THR A 21 -39.63 -11.68 26.90
C THR A 21 -38.49 -12.16 26.03
N ASP A 22 -38.76 -13.02 25.04
CA ASP A 22 -37.76 -13.57 24.15
C ASP A 22 -38.29 -13.59 22.72
N LEU A 23 -38.36 -12.42 22.08
CA LEU A 23 -38.20 -12.42 20.62
C LEU A 23 -36.82 -13.03 20.35
N PRO A 24 -36.69 -14.14 19.61
CA PRO A 24 -35.39 -14.70 19.33
C PRO A 24 -34.65 -13.61 18.58
N ILE A 25 -33.65 -13.00 19.23
CA ILE A 25 -32.74 -12.07 18.56
C ILE A 25 -32.13 -12.92 17.46
N ALA A 26 -32.72 -12.80 16.26
CA ALA A 26 -32.45 -13.71 15.18
C ALA A 26 -30.95 -13.64 14.94
N PHE A 27 -30.25 -14.75 15.21
CA PHE A 27 -28.79 -14.85 15.10
C PHE A 27 -28.25 -14.31 13.74
N GLY A 28 -29.11 -14.21 12.72
CA GLY A 28 -28.84 -13.57 11.44
C GLY A 28 -28.44 -12.09 11.50
N TRP A 29 -28.95 -11.28 12.43
CA TRP A 29 -28.51 -9.88 12.56
C TRP A 29 -27.10 -9.78 13.15
N TRP A 30 -26.77 -10.65 14.11
CA TRP A 30 -25.40 -10.75 14.63
C TRP A 30 -24.43 -11.25 13.57
N LEU A 31 -24.85 -12.17 12.69
CA LEU A 31 -24.05 -12.60 11.54
C LEU A 31 -23.82 -11.42 10.57
N LEU A 32 -24.88 -10.68 10.21
CA LEU A 32 -24.78 -9.50 9.35
C LEU A 32 -23.87 -8.42 9.97
N LEU A 33 -24.02 -8.15 11.25
CA LEU A 33 -23.20 -7.19 11.98
C LEU A 33 -21.73 -7.62 12.01
N THR A 34 -21.47 -8.91 12.23
CA THR A 34 -20.12 -9.49 12.20
C THR A 34 -19.49 -9.33 10.81
N VAL A 35 -20.21 -9.69 9.76
CA VAL A 35 -19.74 -9.54 8.36
C VAL A 35 -19.49 -8.07 8.03
N PHE A 36 -20.39 -7.18 8.44
CA PHE A 36 -20.25 -5.74 8.22
C PHE A 36 -19.00 -5.17 8.91
N ILE A 37 -18.72 -5.57 10.15
CA ILE A 37 -17.50 -5.17 10.87
C ILE A 37 -16.26 -5.70 10.14
N LEU A 38 -16.25 -6.97 9.74
CA LEU A 38 -15.12 -7.56 9.01
C LEU A 38 -14.83 -6.83 7.69
N LEU A 39 -15.88 -6.51 6.91
CA LEU A 39 -15.74 -5.75 5.68
C LEU A 39 -15.22 -4.33 5.94
N THR A 40 -15.70 -3.68 7.00
CA THR A 40 -15.25 -2.34 7.38
C THR A 40 -13.77 -2.35 7.76
N ILE A 41 -13.34 -3.31 8.60
CA ILE A 41 -11.94 -3.46 9.01
C ILE A 41 -11.06 -3.78 7.79
N ALA A 42 -11.49 -4.70 6.94
CA ALA A 42 -10.78 -5.03 5.70
C ALA A 42 -10.62 -3.82 4.78
N GLY A 43 -11.68 -3.01 4.63
CA GLY A 43 -11.66 -1.76 3.86
C GLY A 43 -10.68 -0.73 4.42
N ILE A 44 -10.66 -0.54 5.74
CA ILE A 44 -9.74 0.37 6.42
C ILE A 44 -8.29 -0.09 6.21
N ILE A 45 -7.99 -1.37 6.48
CA ILE A 45 -6.64 -1.93 6.32
C ILE A 45 -6.18 -1.80 4.86
N TYR A 46 -7.05 -2.10 3.90
CA TYR A 46 -6.76 -1.94 2.47
C TYR A 46 -6.47 -0.48 2.10
N GLY A 47 -7.28 0.45 2.59
CA GLY A 47 -7.11 1.89 2.37
C GLY A 47 -5.80 2.42 2.94
N LEU A 48 -5.46 2.06 4.19
CA LEU A 48 -4.20 2.45 4.83
C LEU A 48 -2.99 1.94 4.05
N LYS A 49 -2.98 0.64 3.72
CA LYS A 49 -1.90 0.03 2.91
C LYS A 49 -1.77 0.70 1.55
N ARG A 50 -2.87 1.06 0.89
CA ARG A 50 -2.81 1.76 -0.41
C ARG A 50 -2.24 3.17 -0.25
N HIS A 51 -2.59 3.86 0.83
CA HIS A 51 -2.14 5.22 1.09
C HIS A 51 -0.64 5.29 1.42
N GLU A 52 -0.13 4.38 2.25
CA GLU A 52 1.30 4.31 2.57
C GLU A 52 2.14 3.99 1.32
N LYS A 53 1.70 3.03 0.50
CA LYS A 53 2.36 2.69 -0.78
C LYS A 53 2.47 3.91 -1.71
N ASN A 54 1.38 4.67 -1.83
CA ASN A 54 1.37 5.88 -2.66
C ASN A 54 2.28 6.97 -2.10
N LYS A 55 2.36 7.12 -0.78
CA LYS A 55 3.27 8.06 -0.11
C LYS A 55 4.73 7.72 -0.39
N THR A 56 5.15 6.47 -0.18
CA THR A 56 6.54 6.04 -0.41
C THR A 56 6.96 6.24 -1.86
N LYS A 57 6.08 5.89 -2.83
CA LYS A 57 6.31 6.14 -4.25
C LYS A 57 6.46 7.62 -4.59
N LYS A 58 5.56 8.46 -4.08
CA LYS A 58 5.63 9.92 -4.28
C LYS A 58 6.90 10.51 -3.66
N ALA A 59 7.28 10.07 -2.46
CA ALA A 59 8.47 10.52 -1.77
C ALA A 59 9.75 10.16 -2.57
N ALA A 60 9.87 8.93 -3.05
CA ALA A 60 11.01 8.49 -3.86
C ALA A 60 11.12 9.29 -5.17
N LEU A 61 10.01 9.51 -5.87
CA LEU A 61 10.00 10.31 -7.10
C LEU A 61 10.35 11.78 -6.85
N LEU A 62 9.87 12.35 -5.75
CA LEU A 62 10.16 13.73 -5.36
C LEU A 62 11.65 13.88 -5.04
N LEU A 63 12.22 12.98 -4.23
CA LEU A 63 13.66 12.98 -3.90
C LEU A 63 14.51 12.88 -5.17
N LEU A 64 14.20 11.95 -6.07
CA LEU A 64 14.93 11.78 -7.32
C LEU A 64 14.86 13.04 -8.20
N SER A 65 13.70 13.71 -8.26
CA SER A 65 13.56 14.96 -9.01
C SER A 65 14.39 16.10 -8.41
N GLN A 66 14.46 16.20 -7.09
CA GLN A 66 15.29 17.20 -6.40
C GLN A 66 16.77 16.97 -6.67
N GLN A 67 17.21 15.71 -6.63
CA GLN A 67 18.59 15.31 -6.93
C GLN A 67 18.96 15.64 -8.39
N TYR A 68 18.04 15.43 -9.33
CA TYR A 68 18.24 15.79 -10.73
C TYR A 68 18.36 17.31 -10.93
N GLU A 69 17.60 18.13 -10.19
CA GLU A 69 17.77 19.59 -10.21
C GLU A 69 19.10 20.03 -9.57
N GLN A 70 19.58 19.33 -8.54
CA GLN A 70 20.91 19.58 -7.96
C GLN A 70 22.03 19.23 -8.95
N LEU A 71 21.91 18.12 -9.67
CA LEU A 71 22.83 17.74 -10.73
C LEU A 71 22.96 18.87 -11.77
N LYS A 72 21.86 19.47 -12.22
CA LYS A 72 21.91 20.58 -13.20
C LYS A 72 22.71 21.77 -12.69
N LYS A 73 22.73 22.01 -11.38
CA LYS A 73 23.44 23.13 -10.74
C LYS A 73 24.91 22.83 -10.50
N HIS A 74 25.21 21.66 -9.93
CA HIS A 74 26.55 21.31 -9.46
C HIS A 74 27.34 20.46 -10.45
N LYS A 75 26.67 19.88 -11.46
CA LYS A 75 27.23 18.99 -12.50
C LYS A 75 28.00 17.78 -11.94
N ASP A 76 27.70 17.39 -10.71
CA ASP A 76 28.28 16.21 -10.06
C ASP A 76 27.48 14.96 -10.44
N THR A 77 27.91 14.33 -11.53
CA THR A 77 27.29 13.11 -12.06
C THR A 77 27.47 11.96 -11.07
N GLN A 78 28.67 11.80 -10.50
CA GLN A 78 28.95 10.70 -9.57
C GLN A 78 28.05 10.74 -8.34
N LEU A 79 27.85 11.93 -7.76
CA LEU A 79 26.91 12.11 -6.66
C LEU A 79 25.48 11.76 -7.07
N PHE A 80 25.05 12.19 -8.26
CA PHE A 80 23.71 11.88 -8.77
C PHE A 80 23.48 10.37 -8.97
N LEU A 81 24.49 9.63 -9.44
CA LEU A 81 24.43 8.18 -9.57
C LEU A 81 24.25 7.50 -8.21
N GLN A 82 25.07 7.89 -7.22
CA GLN A 82 24.99 7.35 -5.86
C GLN A 82 23.63 7.63 -5.23
N GLN A 83 23.17 8.88 -5.32
CA GLN A 83 21.88 9.32 -4.81
C GLN A 83 20.70 8.60 -5.46
N SER A 84 20.73 8.43 -6.78
CA SER A 84 19.70 7.69 -7.51
C SER A 84 19.63 6.23 -7.06
N ASN A 85 20.79 5.60 -6.88
CA ASN A 85 20.89 4.22 -6.39
C ASN A 85 20.38 4.08 -4.95
N GLU A 86 20.72 5.03 -4.07
CA GLU A 86 20.23 5.05 -2.69
C GLU A 86 18.71 5.18 -2.64
N VAL A 87 18.12 6.03 -3.48
CA VAL A 87 16.65 6.17 -3.59
C VAL A 87 16.02 4.84 -4.00
N LEU A 88 16.58 4.15 -5.00
CA LEU A 88 16.09 2.83 -5.42
C LEU A 88 16.19 1.80 -4.29
N LYS A 89 17.35 1.72 -3.61
CA LYS A 89 17.53 0.81 -2.46
C LYS A 89 16.52 1.11 -1.37
N ARG A 90 16.41 2.37 -0.94
CA ARG A 90 15.47 2.80 0.10
C ARG A 90 14.02 2.50 -0.27
N TYR A 91 13.66 2.67 -1.53
CA TYR A 91 12.33 2.31 -2.03
C TYR A 91 12.08 0.80 -1.94
N CYS A 92 13.09 -0.02 -2.17
CA CYS A 92 12.98 -1.48 -2.08
C CYS A 92 12.99 -2.00 -0.64
N LEU A 93 13.73 -1.37 0.28
CA LEU A 93 13.96 -1.85 1.65
C LEU A 93 12.68 -2.19 2.43
N ASP A 94 11.60 -1.43 2.21
CA ASP A 94 10.30 -1.66 2.87
C ASP A 94 9.72 -3.05 2.57
N LYS A 95 10.03 -3.61 1.40
CA LYS A 95 9.45 -4.87 0.92
C LYS A 95 10.45 -5.97 0.65
N TYR A 96 11.69 -5.59 0.32
CA TYR A 96 12.77 -6.47 -0.07
C TYR A 96 13.98 -6.12 0.80
N PRO A 97 14.04 -6.61 2.06
CA PRO A 97 15.19 -6.37 2.93
C PRO A 97 16.51 -6.81 2.30
N GLU A 98 16.48 -7.84 1.45
CA GLU A 98 17.63 -8.33 0.69
C GLU A 98 18.23 -7.26 -0.25
N ALA A 99 17.43 -6.30 -0.71
CA ALA A 99 17.89 -5.21 -1.59
C ALA A 99 19.01 -4.36 -0.97
N ALA A 100 19.10 -4.31 0.38
CA ALA A 100 20.19 -3.64 1.07
C ALA A 100 21.56 -4.26 0.72
N SER A 101 21.59 -5.60 0.71
CA SER A 101 22.79 -6.43 0.54
C SER A 101 23.20 -6.61 -0.92
N LEU A 102 22.28 -6.40 -1.86
CA LEU A 102 22.57 -6.52 -3.29
C LEU A 102 23.41 -5.34 -3.79
N SER A 103 24.43 -5.66 -4.58
CA SER A 103 25.31 -4.69 -5.26
C SER A 103 25.74 -5.28 -6.60
N GLY A 104 26.28 -4.44 -7.49
CA GLY A 104 26.78 -4.90 -8.78
C GLY A 104 25.68 -5.49 -9.66
N ASP A 105 26.03 -6.53 -10.41
CA ASP A 105 25.12 -7.16 -11.36
C ASP A 105 23.94 -7.87 -10.67
N ALA A 106 24.13 -8.34 -9.44
CA ALA A 106 23.05 -8.92 -8.65
C ALA A 106 21.94 -7.89 -8.34
N TRP A 107 22.35 -6.64 -8.14
CA TRP A 107 21.41 -5.54 -7.90
C TRP A 107 20.63 -5.16 -9.15
N THR A 108 21.30 -4.99 -10.29
CA THR A 108 20.63 -4.64 -11.55
C THR A 108 19.73 -5.77 -12.05
N SER A 109 20.16 -7.02 -11.87
CA SER A 109 19.35 -8.21 -12.15
C SER A 109 18.07 -8.24 -11.30
N PHE A 110 18.18 -7.92 -10.01
CA PHE A 110 17.01 -7.79 -9.13
C PHE A 110 16.05 -6.69 -9.61
N LEU A 111 16.58 -5.51 -9.93
CA LEU A 111 15.79 -4.40 -10.44
C LEU A 111 15.03 -4.79 -11.72
N ASN A 112 15.71 -5.40 -12.68
CA ASN A 112 15.11 -5.87 -13.93
C ASN A 112 14.04 -6.95 -13.68
N ARG A 113 14.30 -7.92 -12.78
CA ARG A 113 13.33 -8.95 -12.39
C ARG A 113 12.07 -8.38 -11.75
N GLN A 114 12.23 -7.31 -10.97
CA GLN A 114 11.14 -6.67 -10.23
C GLN A 114 10.32 -5.72 -11.11
N SER A 115 10.67 -5.51 -12.36
CA SER A 115 9.91 -4.71 -13.31
C SER A 115 9.16 -5.58 -14.32
N LYS A 116 7.98 -5.15 -14.78
CA LYS A 116 7.26 -5.80 -15.89
C LYS A 116 7.47 -5.10 -17.23
N LYS A 117 7.80 -3.80 -17.21
CA LYS A 117 7.77 -2.92 -18.39
C LYS A 117 9.01 -2.06 -18.57
N THR A 118 9.78 -1.86 -17.53
CA THR A 118 10.98 -1.01 -17.54
C THR A 118 12.20 -1.88 -17.36
N TYR A 119 13.07 -1.93 -18.36
CA TYR A 119 14.39 -2.53 -18.26
C TYR A 119 15.41 -1.41 -18.23
N PHE A 120 16.45 -1.58 -17.43
CA PHE A 120 17.60 -0.69 -17.54
C PHE A 120 18.36 -1.04 -18.81
N GLU A 121 18.63 -0.03 -19.64
CA GLU A 121 19.49 -0.21 -20.82
C GLU A 121 20.91 -0.52 -20.39
N ALA A 122 21.69 -1.15 -21.27
CA ALA A 122 23.03 -1.67 -20.93
C ALA A 122 23.95 -0.61 -20.30
N ASP A 123 23.87 0.64 -20.72
CA ASP A 123 24.70 1.72 -20.19
C ASP A 123 24.28 2.14 -18.78
N VAL A 124 22.97 2.22 -18.53
CA VAL A 124 22.44 2.53 -17.19
C VAL A 124 22.65 1.37 -16.23
N GLU A 125 22.50 0.14 -16.72
CA GLU A 125 22.79 -1.07 -15.97
C GLU A 125 24.26 -1.09 -15.52
N LYS A 126 25.21 -0.86 -16.44
CA LYS A 126 26.64 -0.75 -16.10
C LYS A 126 26.92 0.39 -15.12
N ALA A 127 26.26 1.54 -15.28
CA ALA A 127 26.42 2.67 -14.37
C ALA A 127 25.96 2.30 -12.95
N ILE A 128 24.80 1.65 -12.80
CA ILE A 128 24.28 1.24 -11.48
C ILE A 128 25.10 0.08 -10.89
N SER A 129 25.56 -0.88 -11.69
CA SER A 129 26.30 -2.04 -11.18
C SER A 129 27.75 -1.68 -10.82
N GLN A 130 28.46 -0.98 -11.70
CA GLN A 130 29.91 -0.75 -11.60
C GLN A 130 30.25 0.71 -11.32
N GLY A 131 29.48 1.64 -11.87
CA GLY A 131 29.74 3.08 -11.80
C GLY A 131 29.74 3.65 -10.38
N LEU A 132 29.05 3.01 -9.42
CA LEU A 132 29.07 3.41 -8.01
C LEU A 132 30.48 3.41 -7.39
N TYR A 133 31.37 2.55 -7.89
CA TYR A 133 32.72 2.35 -7.38
C TYR A 133 33.81 2.86 -8.33
N GLN A 134 33.42 3.45 -9.48
CA GLN A 134 34.34 3.97 -10.48
C GLN A 134 34.20 5.50 -10.58
N PRO A 135 35.27 6.28 -10.31
CA PRO A 135 35.19 7.74 -10.30
C PRO A 135 34.95 8.39 -11.67
N GLN A 136 35.09 7.65 -12.78
CA GLN A 136 34.88 8.15 -14.14
C GLN A 136 33.91 7.26 -14.94
N CYS A 137 32.74 6.97 -14.36
CA CYS A 137 31.68 6.31 -15.11
C CYS A 137 30.99 7.33 -16.02
N GLU A 138 31.17 7.21 -17.33
CA GLU A 138 30.40 7.98 -18.31
C GLU A 138 29.04 7.30 -18.54
N TYR A 139 27.97 8.07 -18.34
CA TYR A 139 26.60 7.66 -18.61
C TYR A 139 25.73 8.88 -18.88
N ASP A 140 24.61 8.69 -19.57
CA ASP A 140 23.65 9.77 -19.76
C ASP A 140 22.77 9.94 -18.51
N THR A 141 22.94 11.08 -17.84
CA THR A 141 22.18 11.47 -16.66
C THR A 141 20.67 11.56 -16.88
N GLN A 142 20.22 11.97 -18.07
CA GLN A 142 18.81 12.06 -18.40
C GLN A 142 18.21 10.65 -18.60
N THR A 143 18.95 9.77 -19.27
CA THR A 143 18.57 8.37 -19.43
C THR A 143 18.52 7.66 -18.08
N LEU A 144 19.51 7.83 -17.20
CA LEU A 144 19.46 7.31 -15.83
C LEU A 144 18.22 7.82 -15.07
N PHE A 145 17.99 9.13 -15.06
CA PHE A 145 16.85 9.72 -14.37
C PHE A 145 15.52 9.14 -14.86
N SER A 146 15.32 9.12 -16.18
CA SER A 146 14.08 8.62 -16.78
C SER A 146 13.88 7.12 -16.52
N ALA A 147 14.95 6.33 -16.55
CA ALA A 147 14.93 4.91 -16.21
C ALA A 147 14.52 4.69 -14.74
N CYS A 148 15.13 5.40 -13.80
CA CYS A 148 14.78 5.33 -12.38
C CYS A 148 13.32 5.75 -12.13
N VAL A 149 12.86 6.85 -12.72
CA VAL A 149 11.45 7.31 -12.63
C VAL A 149 10.50 6.25 -13.19
N SER A 150 10.81 5.72 -14.38
CA SER A 150 10.00 4.70 -15.03
C SER A 150 9.94 3.42 -14.19
N TRP A 151 11.06 3.01 -13.62
CA TRP A 151 11.15 1.83 -12.77
C TRP A 151 10.33 1.98 -11.48
N ILE A 152 10.45 3.11 -10.77
CA ILE A 152 9.65 3.38 -9.56
C ILE A 152 8.15 3.43 -9.91
N LYS A 153 7.80 3.88 -11.11
CA LYS A 153 6.41 3.93 -11.59
C LYS A 153 5.84 2.56 -11.95
N ASN A 154 6.64 1.68 -12.56
CA ASN A 154 6.19 0.48 -13.25
C ASN A 154 6.72 -0.84 -12.66
N ASN A 155 7.48 -0.80 -11.56
CA ASN A 155 7.86 -2.03 -10.87
C ASN A 155 6.61 -2.83 -10.50
N LYS A 156 6.78 -4.15 -10.38
CA LYS A 156 5.78 -5.08 -9.87
C LYS A 156 5.39 -4.56 -8.49
N GLU A 157 4.27 -3.83 -8.45
CA GLU A 157 3.57 -3.61 -7.20
C GLU A 157 3.36 -5.01 -6.63
N SER A 158 3.70 -5.20 -5.35
CA SER A 158 3.33 -6.39 -4.60
C SER A 158 1.81 -6.57 -4.73
N SER A 159 1.38 -7.31 -5.74
CA SER A 159 0.15 -8.07 -5.69
C SER A 159 0.35 -8.95 -4.48
N ASN A 160 -0.31 -8.58 -3.38
CA ASN A 160 -0.61 -9.54 -2.35
C ASN A 160 -1.36 -10.66 -3.08
N ASP A 161 -0.65 -11.72 -3.43
CA ASP A 161 -1.22 -13.05 -3.20
C ASP A 161 -1.39 -13.22 -1.68
#